data_AF-A0AAV9H6I4-F1
#
_entry.id   AF-A0AAV9H6I4-F1
#
_cell.length_a   1.000
_cell.length_b   1.000
_cell.length_c   1.000
_cell.angle_alpha   90.00
_cell.angle_beta   90.00
_cell.angle_gamma   90.00
#
_symmetry.space_group_name_H-M   'P 1'
#
loop_
_entity.id
_entity.type
_entity.pdbx_description
1 polymer ?
#
loop_
_entity_poly.entity_id
_entity_poly.type
_entity_poly.pdbx_seq_one_letter_code
_entity_poly.pdbx_strand_id
1 'polypeptide(L)' 'MGQFDWFGSIGATPQAVAVLNDQPILFTILIIVLIAVILQIVLLWYIHYATMKPEQKVKKEKPKKGAPKPGGKPPAQR' A
#
# COMPACT_ATOMS: atom_id res chain seq x y z
N MET A 1 -34.10 9.74 22.22
CA MET A 1 -33.26 9.58 21.01
C MET A 1 -32.02 8.85 21.43
N GLY A 2 -31.79 7.67 20.87
CA GLY A 2 -30.56 6.92 21.05
C GLY A 2 -29.38 7.65 20.43
N GLN A 3 -28.19 7.42 20.97
CA GLN A 3 -26.94 8.05 20.53
C GLN A 3 -26.67 7.80 19.03
N PHE A 4 -27.14 6.68 18.50
CA PHE A 4 -26.89 6.26 17.12
C PHE A 4 -28.10 6.46 16.19
N ASP A 5 -29.17 7.14 16.62
CA ASP A 5 -30.38 7.31 15.78
C ASP A 5 -30.09 8.05 14.46
N TRP A 6 -29.07 8.91 14.44
CA TRP A 6 -28.61 9.58 13.23
C TRP A 6 -28.00 8.63 12.19
N PHE A 7 -27.61 7.41 12.56
CA PHE A 7 -27.12 6.41 11.62
C PHE A 7 -28.18 6.04 10.58
N GLY A 8 -29.47 6.18 10.92
CA GLY A 8 -30.55 6.04 9.94
C GLY A 8 -30.45 7.04 8.78
N SER A 9 -29.93 8.25 9.03
CA SER A 9 -29.77 9.28 7.98
C SER A 9 -28.67 8.95 6.96
N ILE A 10 -27.72 8.10 7.33
CA ILE A 10 -26.65 7.60 6.45
C ILE A 10 -26.95 6.21 5.88
N GLY A 11 -28.19 5.73 6.04
CA GLY A 11 -28.67 4.48 5.44
C GLY A 11 -28.51 3.23 6.32
N ALA A 12 -28.24 3.36 7.63
CA ALA A 12 -28.24 2.21 8.52
C ALA A 12 -29.65 1.66 8.71
N THR A 13 -29.76 0.33 8.76
CA THR A 13 -31.06 -0.32 9.02
C THR A 13 -31.51 -0.05 10.46
N PRO A 14 -32.84 -0.03 10.73
CA PRO A 14 -33.34 0.15 12.09
C PRO A 14 -32.80 -0.88 13.08
N GLN A 15 -32.56 -2.12 12.63
CA GLN A 15 -31.95 -3.16 13.46
C GLN A 15 -30.49 -2.83 13.82
N ALA A 16 -29.71 -2.31 12.86
CA ALA A 16 -28.33 -1.90 13.14
C ALA A 16 -28.29 -0.75 14.15
N VAL A 17 -29.18 0.24 14.01
CA VAL A 17 -29.32 1.36 14.94
C VAL A 17 -29.69 0.87 16.35
N ALA A 18 -30.65 -0.06 16.45
CA ALA A 18 -31.04 -0.65 17.72
C ALA A 18 -29.88 -1.39 18.40
N VAL A 19 -29.15 -2.23 17.67
CA VAL A 19 -27.99 -2.97 18.21
C VAL A 19 -26.89 -2.02 18.69
N LEU A 20 -26.60 -0.94 17.94
CA LEU A 20 -25.60 0.04 18.35
C LEU A 20 -26.04 0.80 19.61
N ASN A 21 -27.33 1.11 19.74
CA ASN A 21 -27.88 1.75 20.93
C ASN A 21 -27.92 0.81 22.15
N ASP A 22 -28.21 -0.48 21.95
CA ASP A 22 -28.24 -1.50 23.01
C ASP A 22 -26.82 -1.86 23.49
N GLN A 23 -25.85 -1.83 22.58
CA GLN A 23 -24.47 -2.20 22.84
C GLN A 23 -23.49 -1.14 22.32
N PRO A 24 -23.40 0.04 22.97
CA PRO A 24 -22.56 1.14 22.51
C PRO A 24 -21.05 0.78 22.44
N ILE A 25 -20.61 -0.21 23.22
CA ILE A 25 -19.23 -0.71 23.15
C ILE A 25 -18.91 -1.38 21.81
N LEU A 26 -19.92 -1.98 21.14
CA LEU A 26 -19.75 -2.62 19.83
C LEU A 26 -19.23 -1.61 18.80
N PHE A 27 -19.76 -0.38 18.83
CA PHE A 27 -19.29 0.70 17.95
C PHE A 27 -17.81 1.00 18.17
N THR A 28 -17.38 1.11 19.42
CA THR A 28 -15.98 1.39 19.77
C THR A 28 -15.06 0.27 19.28
N ILE A 29 -15.47 -0.98 19.47
CA ILE A 29 -14.73 -2.15 18.98
C ILE A 29 -14.59 -2.11 17.45
N LEU A 30 -15.67 -1.83 16.72
CA LEU A 30 -15.64 -1.73 15.25
C LEU A 30 -14.63 -0.67 14.78
N ILE A 31 -14.59 0.50 15.44
CA ILE A 31 -13.62 1.56 15.13
C ILE A 31 -12.18 1.10 15.41
N ILE A 32 -11.93 0.46 16.57
CA ILE A 32 -10.60 -0.05 16.92
C ILE A 32 -10.12 -1.09 15.90
N VAL A 33 -11.00 -2.01 15.50
CA VAL A 33 -10.68 -3.04 14.50
C VAL A 33 -10.34 -2.39 13.15
N LEU A 34 -11.12 -1.40 12.70
CA LEU A 34 -10.82 -0.66 11.47
C LEU A 34 -9.45 0.01 11.52
N ILE A 35 -9.12 0.70 12.62
CA ILE A 35 -7.82 1.34 12.81
C ILE A 35 -6.70 0.29 12.82
N ALA A 36 -6.87 -0.81 13.54
CA ALA A 36 -5.88 -1.88 13.60
C ALA A 36 -5.61 -2.50 12.22
N VAL A 37 -6.66 -2.74 11.42
CA VAL A 37 -6.53 -3.25 10.05
C VAL A 37 -5.82 -2.23 9.15
N ILE A 38 -6.15 -0.94 9.23
CA ILE A 38 -5.45 0.11 8.47
C ILE A 38 -3.97 0.15 8.83
N LEU A 39 -3.64 0.13 10.13
CA LEU A 39 -2.25 0.10 10.60
C LEU A 39 -1.51 -1.15 10.10
N GLN A 40 -2.16 -2.31 10.11
CA GLN A 40 -1.59 -3.54 9.56
C GLN A 40 -1.32 -3.41 8.06
N ILE A 41 -2.26 -2.88 7.28
CA ILE A 41 -2.07 -2.67 5.83
C ILE A 41 -0.90 -1.71 5.57
N VAL A 42 -0.82 -0.61 6.31
CA VAL A 42 0.28 0.36 6.18
C VAL A 42 1.63 -0.26 6.59
N LEU A 43 1.65 -1.05 7.65
CA LEU A 43 2.86 -1.75 8.10
C LEU A 43 3.31 -2.80 7.07
N LEU A 44 2.39 -3.56 6.50
CA LEU A 44 2.67 -4.51 5.42
C LEU A 44 3.17 -3.79 4.17
N TRP A 45 2.56 -2.66 3.80
CA TRP A 45 3.02 -1.83 2.69
C TRP A 45 4.44 -1.29 2.94
N TYR A 46 4.72 -0.81 4.15
CA TYR A 46 6.05 -0.35 4.53
C TYR A 46 7.09 -1.46 4.47
N ILE A 47 6.78 -2.65 5.01
CA ILE A 47 7.65 -3.83 4.89
C ILE A 47 7.86 -4.19 3.43
N HIS A 48 6.81 -4.19 2.60
CA HIS A 48 6.92 -4.46 1.18
C HIS A 48 7.84 -3.45 0.48
N TYR A 49 7.67 -2.16 0.75
CA TYR A 49 8.53 -1.11 0.23
C TYR A 49 10.00 -1.27 0.69
N ALA A 50 10.24 -1.53 1.97
CA ALA A 50 11.58 -1.67 2.54
C ALA A 50 12.29 -2.96 2.09
N THR A 51 11.53 -4.04 1.87
CA THR A 51 12.05 -5.34 1.38
C THR A 51 12.21 -5.39 -0.13
N MET A 52 11.57 -4.48 -0.88
CA MET A 52 11.91 -4.20 -2.28
C MET A 52 13.28 -3.51 -2.38
N LYS A 53 14.33 -4.24 -2.01
CA LYS A 53 15.72 -3.80 -2.06
C LYS A 53 16.11 -3.37 -3.49
N PRO A 54 16.62 -2.14 -3.69
CA PRO A 54 17.19 -1.70 -4.95
C PRO A 54 18.45 -2.46 -5.38
N GLU A 55 19.01 -3.36 -4.55
CA GLU A 55 20.12 -4.24 -4.95
C GLU A 55 19.74 -5.21 -6.08
N GLN A 56 18.44 -5.47 -6.29
CA GLN A 56 17.92 -6.18 -7.47
C GLN A 56 17.55 -5.25 -8.64
N LYS A 57 17.45 -3.92 -8.39
CA LYS A 57 17.48 -2.91 -9.44
C LYS A 57 18.93 -2.69 -9.80
N VAL A 58 19.51 -3.72 -10.40
CA VAL A 58 20.71 -3.75 -11.22
C VAL A 58 21.57 -2.49 -11.07
N LYS A 59 22.82 -2.67 -10.65
CA LYS A 59 23.93 -2.04 -11.37
C LYS A 59 23.82 -2.44 -12.86
N LYS A 60 22.81 -1.95 -13.58
CA LYS A 60 22.83 -1.76 -15.02
C LYS A 60 23.73 -0.55 -15.15
N GLU A 61 25.02 -0.78 -14.92
CA GLU A 61 26.02 0.07 -15.52
C GLU A 61 25.69 0.06 -17.01
N LYS A 62 25.23 1.22 -17.45
CA LYS A 62 24.80 1.55 -18.80
C LYS A 62 25.84 0.96 -19.77
N PRO A 63 25.44 0.40 -20.92
CA PRO A 63 26.43 0.00 -21.93
C PRO A 63 27.32 1.22 -22.19
N LYS A 64 28.61 1.11 -21.86
CA LYS A 64 29.59 2.16 -22.13
C LYS A 64 29.51 2.45 -23.62
N LYS A 65 29.02 3.64 -23.95
CA LYS A 65 28.98 4.19 -25.30
C LYS A 65 30.44 4.31 -25.77
N GLY A 66 30.95 3.28 -26.46
CA GLY A 66 32.33 3.27 -26.95
C GLY A 66 33.09 1.94 -26.91
N ALA A 67 32.47 0.78 -26.64
CA ALA A 67 33.17 -0.49 -26.81
C ALA A 67 33.47 -0.74 -28.31
N PRO A 68 34.73 -0.86 -28.74
CA PRO A 68 35.05 -1.14 -30.13
C PRO A 68 34.62 -2.56 -30.49
N LYS A 69 33.93 -2.73 -31.62
CA LYS A 69 33.59 -4.05 -32.16
C LYS A 69 34.89 -4.86 -32.37
N PRO A 70 34.96 -6.13 -31.92
CA PRO A 70 36.09 -6.98 -32.25
C PRO A 70 35.98 -7.33 -33.74
N GLY A 71 36.85 -6.74 -34.57
CA GLY A 71 37.00 -7.15 -35.97
C GLY A 71 36.95 -6.06 -37.05
N GLY A 72 36.80 -4.78 -36.71
CA GLY A 72 36.92 -3.70 -37.70
C GLY A 72 38.36 -3.19 -37.80
N LYS A 73 39.07 -3.53 -38.89
CA LYS A 73 40.43 -3.02 -39.18
C LYS A 73 40.44 -1.47 -39.19
N PRO A 74 41.48 -0.81 -38.64
CA PRO A 74 41.53 0.64 -38.59
C PRO A 74 41.76 1.27 -39.98
N PRO A 75 41.14 2.43 -40.29
CA PRO A 75 41.23 3.09 -41.60
C PRO A 75 42.49 3.97 -41.69
N ALA A 76 43.65 3.38 -41.43
CA ALA A 76 44.93 4.07 -41.54
C ALA A 76 46.08 3.15 -41.98
N GLN A 77 45.76 2.13 -42.76
CA GLN A 77 46.76 1.42 -43.56
C GLN A 77 46.33 1.50 -45.03
N ARG A 78 46.67 2.65 -45.60
CA ARG A 78 47.04 2.77 -47.01
C ARG A 78 48.33 1.98 -47.26
#